data_AF-A0A930ZI98-F1
#
_entry.id   AF-A0A930ZI98-F1
#
_cell.length_a   1.000
_cell.length_b   1.000
_cell.length_c   1.000
_cell.angle_alpha   90.00
_cell.angle_beta   90.00
_cell.angle_gamma   90.00
#
_symmetry.space_group_name_H-M   'P 1'
#
loop_
_entity.id
_entity.type
_entity.pdbx_description
1 polymer ?
#
loop_
_entity_poly.entity_id
_entity_poly.type
_entity_poly.pdbx_seq_one_letter_code
_entity_poly.pdbx_strand_id
1 'polypeptide(L)' 'MGTMQMGTKAMTELDKLSGKNFDIAYMSMMIPHYQSAIDMPKPALTKATRPEPKKVAQGLIDAQSKEIKQYQEWLKTL' A
#
# COMPACT_ATOMS: atom_id res chain seq x y z
N MET A 1 -10.27 -10.50 -8.54
CA MET A 1 -9.44 -9.36 -8.10
C MET A 1 -10.26 -8.62 -7.06
N GLY A 2 -9.88 -8.72 -5.78
CA GLY A 2 -10.55 -8.03 -4.68
C GLY A 2 -10.18 -6.55 -4.69
N THR A 3 -11.15 -5.69 -4.45
CA THR A 3 -11.05 -4.23 -4.58
C THR A 3 -9.95 -3.63 -3.70
N MET A 4 -9.10 -2.80 -4.32
CA MET A 4 -8.11 -1.91 -3.69
C MET A 4 -8.78 -0.71 -3.00
N GLN A 5 -9.85 -0.94 -2.25
CA GLN A 5 -10.59 0.12 -1.59
C GLN A 5 -10.48 -0.06 -0.09
N MET A 6 -9.88 0.92 0.56
CA MET A 6 -10.07 1.09 1.99
C MET A 6 -11.57 1.29 2.25
N GLY A 7 -12.19 0.33 2.94
CA GLY A 7 -13.62 0.40 3.22
C GLY A 7 -13.95 1.62 4.08
N THR A 8 -15.10 2.26 3.83
CA THR A 8 -15.58 3.43 4.56
C THR A 8 -15.59 3.23 6.08
N LYS A 9 -15.94 2.02 6.53
CA LYS A 9 -15.89 1.64 7.96
C LYS A 9 -14.47 1.70 8.56
N ALA A 10 -13.46 1.26 7.83
CA ALA A 10 -12.08 1.30 8.31
C ALA A 10 -11.56 2.75 8.43
N MET A 11 -11.95 3.61 7.49
CA MET A 11 -11.66 5.04 7.56
C MET A 11 -12.34 5.71 8.77
N THR A 12 -13.61 5.39 9.03
CA THR A 12 -14.32 5.96 10.19
C THR A 12 -13.76 5.50 11.55
N GLU A 13 -13.10 4.35 11.63
CA GLU A 13 -12.41 3.93 12.86
C GLU A 13 -11.07 4.68 13.04
N LEU A 14 -10.37 4.99 11.94
CA LEU A 14 -9.17 5.82 12.01
C LEU A 14 -9.47 7.24 12.48
N ASP A 15 -10.59 7.84 12.03
CA ASP A 15 -11.00 9.20 12.40
C ASP A 15 -11.20 9.41 13.91
N LYS A 16 -11.39 8.31 14.67
CA LYS A 16 -11.55 8.35 16.13
C LYS A 16 -10.23 8.30 16.89
N LEU A 17 -9.13 7.99 16.20
CA LEU A 17 -7.81 7.83 16.79
C LEU A 17 -6.98 9.11 16.65
N SER A 18 -6.02 9.28 17.55
CA SER A 18 -5.09 10.42 17.51
C SER A 18 -3.70 10.03 18.00
N GLY A 19 -2.68 10.79 17.57
CA GLY A 19 -1.29 10.58 17.96
C GLY A 19 -0.81 9.15 17.65
N LYS A 20 -0.07 8.55 18.58
CA LYS A 20 0.55 7.23 18.39
C LYS A 20 -0.44 6.12 18.02
N ASN A 21 -1.64 6.14 18.58
CA ASN A 21 -2.66 5.14 18.26
C ASN A 21 -3.16 5.27 16.82
N PHE A 22 -3.27 6.50 16.31
CA PHE A 22 -3.57 6.75 14.90
C PHE A 22 -2.42 6.25 14.02
N ASP A 23 -1.18 6.63 14.33
CA ASP A 23 -0.01 6.26 13.52
C ASP A 23 0.13 4.73 13.38
N ILE A 24 -0.03 4.00 14.49
CA ILE A 24 0.01 2.53 14.49
C ILE A 24 -1.12 1.95 13.64
N ALA A 25 -2.36 2.42 13.84
CA ALA A 25 -3.52 1.89 13.14
C ALA A 25 -3.44 2.18 11.63
N TYR A 26 -3.06 3.40 11.26
CA TYR A 26 -2.90 3.82 9.86
C TYR A 26 -1.82 2.99 9.17
N MET A 27 -0.61 2.90 9.73
CA MET A 27 0.48 2.13 9.12
C MET A 27 0.15 0.63 9.02
N SER A 28 -0.43 0.04 10.07
CA SER A 28 -0.82 -1.39 10.06
C SER A 28 -1.85 -1.72 8.99
N MET A 29 -2.72 -0.76 8.68
CA MET A 29 -3.74 -0.87 7.64
C MET A 29 -3.19 -0.61 6.24
N MET A 30 -2.26 0.33 6.10
CA MET A 30 -1.68 0.68 4.80
C MET A 30 -0.70 -0.37 4.27
N ILE A 31 0.01 -1.10 5.14
CA ILE A 31 0.93 -2.17 4.71
C ILE A 31 0.23 -3.22 3.80
N PRO A 32 -0.88 -3.87 4.21
CA PRO A 32 -1.57 -4.82 3.35
C PRO A 32 -2.27 -4.16 2.14
N HIS A 33 -2.70 -2.90 2.26
CA HIS A 33 -3.24 -2.13 1.13
C HIS A 33 -2.16 -1.94 0.04
N TYR A 34 -0.96 -1.54 0.42
CA TYR A 34 0.19 -1.39 -0.48
C TYR A 34 0.67 -2.73 -1.03
N GLN A 35 0.62 -3.82 -0.25
CA GLN A 35 0.93 -5.14 -0.77
C GLN A 35 -0.03 -5.54 -1.90
N SER A 36 -1.32 -5.26 -1.74
CA SER A 36 -2.31 -5.48 -2.80
C SER A 36 -2.01 -4.59 -4.03
N ALA A 37 -1.56 -3.36 -3.80
CA ALA A 37 -1.14 -2.43 -4.84
C ALA A 37 0.09 -2.92 -5.61
N ILE A 38 1.03 -3.59 -4.94
CA ILE A 38 2.18 -4.26 -5.56
C ILE A 38 1.75 -5.46 -6.40
N ASP A 39 0.79 -6.23 -5.92
CA ASP A 39 0.37 -7.48 -6.57
C ASP A 39 -0.47 -7.24 -7.84
N MET A 40 -1.27 -6.17 -7.85
CA MET A 40 -2.16 -5.83 -8.97
C MET A 40 -1.43 -5.63 -10.33
N PRO A 41 -0.34 -4.84 -10.43
CA PRO A 41 0.33 -4.59 -11.70
C PRO A 41 1.40 -5.61 -12.07
N LYS A 42 1.78 -6.57 -11.19
CA LYS A 42 2.79 -7.61 -11.49
C LYS A 42 2.59 -8.31 -12.85
N PRO A 43 1.37 -8.68 -13.27
CA PRO A 43 1.16 -9.31 -14.57
C PRO A 43 1.57 -8.41 -15.75
N ALA A 44 1.54 -7.08 -15.62
CA ALA A 44 1.93 -6.17 -16.70
C ALA A 44 3.43 -6.25 -17.02
N LEU A 45 4.28 -6.59 -16.04
CA LEU A 45 5.73 -6.73 -16.26
C LEU A 45 6.06 -7.80 -17.31
N THR A 46 5.28 -8.89 -17.33
CA THR A 46 5.49 -10.03 -18.22
C THR A 46 4.53 -10.05 -19.41
N LYS A 47 3.29 -9.58 -19.25
CA LYS A 47 2.24 -9.70 -20.27
C LYS A 47 2.07 -8.46 -21.15
N ALA A 48 2.53 -7.28 -20.73
CA ALA A 48 2.41 -6.09 -21.57
C ALA A 48 3.37 -6.19 -22.77
N THR A 49 2.86 -5.87 -23.96
CA THR A 49 3.65 -5.79 -25.18
C THR A 49 4.34 -4.44 -25.33
N ARG A 50 3.67 -3.39 -24.83
CA ARG A 50 4.15 -2.01 -24.82
C ARG A 50 5.06 -1.71 -23.62
N PRO A 51 6.07 -0.85 -23.75
CA PRO A 51 6.97 -0.49 -22.65
C PRO A 51 6.30 0.38 -21.58
N GLU A 52 5.32 1.21 -21.93
CA GLU A 52 4.73 2.18 -21.01
C GLU A 52 4.00 1.51 -19.83
N PRO A 53 3.14 0.48 -20.03
CA PRO A 53 2.53 -0.24 -18.91
C PRO A 53 3.54 -0.94 -18.00
N LYS A 54 4.66 -1.45 -18.54
CA LYS A 54 5.74 -2.05 -17.74
C LYS A 54 6.40 -1.02 -16.84
N LYS A 55 6.67 0.18 -17.38
CA LYS A 55 7.27 1.28 -16.62
C LYS A 55 6.35 1.74 -15.49
N VAL A 56 5.05 1.86 -15.75
CA VAL A 56 4.05 2.21 -14.73
C VAL A 56 3.98 1.13 -13.66
N ALA A 57 3.93 -0.15 -14.05
CA ALA A 57 3.89 -1.27 -13.12
C ALA A 57 5.13 -1.30 -12.20
N GLN A 58 6.32 -1.16 -12.79
CA GLN A 58 7.56 -1.13 -12.02
C GLN A 58 7.61 0.05 -11.06
N GLY A 59 7.26 1.26 -11.53
CA GLY A 59 7.26 2.45 -10.68
C GLY A 59 6.30 2.34 -9.49
N LEU A 60 5.12 1.73 -9.68
CA LEU A 60 4.18 1.49 -8.59
C LEU A 60 4.74 0.47 -7.60
N ILE A 61 5.30 -0.64 -8.09
CA ILE A 61 5.90 -1.68 -7.23
C ILE A 61 7.04 -1.09 -6.38
N ASP A 62 7.92 -0.29 -6.98
CA ASP A 62 9.06 0.31 -6.30
C ASP A 62 8.63 1.29 -5.21
N ALA A 63 7.68 2.19 -5.54
CA ALA A 63 7.17 3.18 -4.61
C ALA A 63 6.49 2.52 -3.40
N GLN A 64 5.57 1.59 -3.66
CA GLN A 64 4.81 0.91 -2.60
C GLN A 64 5.69 0.00 -1.73
N SER A 65 6.69 -0.66 -2.32
CA SER A 65 7.66 -1.46 -1.56
C SER A 65 8.50 -0.60 -0.61
N LYS A 66 8.89 0.60 -1.06
CA LYS A 66 9.61 1.57 -0.23
C LYS A 66 8.75 2.04 0.94
N GLU A 67 7.48 2.38 0.70
CA GLU A 67 6.57 2.84 1.75
C GLU A 67 6.25 1.74 2.77
N ILE A 68 6.06 0.49 2.34
CA ILE A 68 5.92 -0.66 3.27
C ILE A 68 7.13 -0.74 4.20
N LYS A 69 8.34 -0.69 3.65
CA LYS A 69 9.57 -0.76 4.46
C LYS A 69 9.63 0.40 5.45
N GLN A 70 9.30 1.61 5.00
CA GLN A 70 9.28 2.80 5.85
C GLN A 70 8.31 2.65 7.03
N TYR A 71 7.09 2.19 6.77
CA TYR A 71 6.08 1.98 7.81
C TYR A 71 6.50 0.88 8.79
N GLN A 72 7.08 -0.22 8.30
CA GLN A 72 7.63 -1.27 9.16
C GLN A 72 8.78 -0.76 10.05
N GLU A 73 9.59 0.18 9.57
CA GLU A 73 10.65 0.80 10.36
C GLU A 73 10.08 1.74 11.42
N TRP A 74 9.13 2.61 11.06
CA TRP A 74 8.47 3.51 12.01
C TRP A 74 7.71 2.76 13.10
N LEU A 75 6.98 1.70 12.75
CA LEU A 75 6.27 0.86 13.73
C LEU A 75 7.19 0.22 14.78
N LYS A 76 8.49 0.04 14.49
CA LYS A 76 9.46 -0.46 15.48
C LYS A 76 9.93 0.61 16.46
N THR A 77 9.72 1.88 16.12
CA THR A 77 10.16 3.04 16.92
C THR A 77 9.03 3.62 17.78
N LEU A 78 7.80 3.17 17.54
CA LEU A 78 6.62 3.48 18.34
C LEU A 78 6.50 2.40 19.41
#